data_AF-A0A1H7G3T1-F1
#
_entry.id   AF-A0A1H7G3T1-F1
#
_cell.length_a   1.000
_cell.length_b   1.000
_cell.length_c   1.000
_cell.angle_alpha   90.00
_cell.angle_beta   90.00
_cell.angle_gamma   90.00
#
_symmetry.space_group_name_H-M   'P 1'
#
loop_
_entity.id
_entity.type
_entity.pdbx_description
1 polymer ?
#
loop_
_entity_poly.entity_id
_entity_poly.type
_entity_poly.pdbx_seq_one_letter_code
_entity_poly.pdbx_strand_id
1 'polypeptide(L)'
;MVGITALGLLALSLPVFASTDTPATSFQTGWIRFLLTLIILIIWFVCASRRKKEIGGWLLYYYIRLYIGAIIVILVIVGRRDSYLSEAWINTPDLYPFFLLTTVPGLLLYCAEIVVAEKLRRSRNYAYVPILRYILFANIVSSLIAIAINDKYFEGSSPGFSTNIMTMIWPIIWIPYFYFSKRVKSVFKNRDWLSG
;
A
#
# COMPACT_ATOMS: atom_id res chain seq x y z
N MET A 1 12.30 -21.64 -15.60
CA MET A 1 12.99 -21.70 -14.29
C MET A 1 13.78 -20.41 -14.09
N VAL A 2 13.15 -19.39 -13.48
CA VAL A 2 13.76 -18.35 -12.63
C VAL A 2 12.60 -17.85 -11.75
N GLY A 3 12.67 -18.13 -10.45
CA GLY A 3 12.13 -17.26 -9.39
C GLY A 3 10.62 -17.15 -9.19
N ILE A 4 9.87 -18.26 -9.05
CA ILE A 4 8.50 -18.23 -8.48
C ILE A 4 8.53 -18.11 -6.94
N THR A 5 9.70 -18.17 -6.30
CA THR A 5 9.86 -18.27 -4.85
C THR A 5 9.95 -16.94 -4.08
N ALA A 6 9.97 -15.77 -4.72
CA ALA A 6 10.12 -14.49 -4.01
C ALA A 6 8.88 -13.56 -4.06
N LEU A 7 7.97 -13.74 -5.03
CA LEU A 7 6.85 -12.82 -5.25
C LEU A 7 5.59 -13.13 -4.42
N GLY A 8 5.51 -14.33 -3.83
CA GLY A 8 4.43 -14.69 -2.90
C GLY A 8 4.56 -14.08 -1.50
N LEU A 9 5.73 -13.55 -1.14
CA LEU A 9 6.05 -13.08 0.21
C LEU A 9 5.79 -11.59 0.45
N LEU A 10 5.50 -10.79 -0.58
CA LEU A 10 5.24 -9.35 -0.45
C LEU A 10 3.76 -8.96 -0.55
N ALA A 11 2.88 -9.89 -0.93
CA ALA A 11 1.47 -9.60 -1.18
C ALA A 11 0.61 -9.52 0.10
N LEU A 12 1.20 -9.70 1.29
CA LEU A 12 0.55 -9.65 2.60
C LEU A 12 1.42 -8.95 3.64
N SER A 13 1.90 -7.74 3.36
CA SER A 13 2.34 -6.84 4.42
C SER A 13 1.14 -6.30 5.21
N LEU A 14 0.41 -7.21 5.87
CA LEU A 14 -0.34 -6.85 7.06
C LEU A 14 0.68 -6.36 8.11
N PRO A 15 0.34 -5.36 8.92
CA PRO A 15 1.12 -5.06 10.11
C PRO A 15 1.12 -6.32 10.98
N VAL A 16 2.26 -7.01 11.04
CA VAL A 16 2.52 -7.97 12.11
C VAL A 16 2.69 -7.13 13.37
N PHE A 17 1.60 -6.88 14.06
CA PHE A 17 1.64 -6.36 15.42
C PHE A 17 2.24 -7.45 16.29
N ALA A 18 3.38 -7.15 16.92
CA ALA A 18 3.99 -7.99 17.92
C ALA A 18 2.99 -8.16 19.08
N SER A 19 2.44 -9.37 19.24
CA SER A 19 1.76 -9.76 20.47
C SER A 19 2.83 -10.16 21.47
N THR A 20 2.90 -9.44 22.58
CA THR A 20 3.65 -9.80 23.79
C THR A 20 3.25 -11.19 24.27
N ASP A 21 4.26 -11.96 24.67
CA ASP A 21 4.19 -13.38 24.99
C ASP A 21 2.99 -13.76 25.88
N THR A 22 2.13 -14.63 25.37
CA THR A 22 1.24 -15.48 26.18
C THR A 22 1.20 -16.85 25.53
N PRO A 23 1.55 -17.95 26.23
CA PRO A 23 1.66 -19.26 25.61
C PRO A 23 0.27 -19.90 25.48
N ALA A 24 -0.52 -19.47 24.48
CA ALA A 24 -1.80 -20.10 24.16
C ALA A 24 -2.37 -19.76 22.76
N THR A 25 -1.60 -19.78 21.65
CA THR A 25 -2.21 -19.59 20.31
C THR A 25 -1.53 -20.34 19.17
N SER A 26 -1.64 -21.68 19.14
CA SER A 26 -1.30 -22.49 17.95
C SER A 26 -2.46 -22.62 16.97
N PHE A 27 -3.71 -22.47 17.42
CA PHE A 27 -4.91 -22.69 16.60
C PHE A 27 -5.38 -21.43 15.83
N GLN A 28 -5.16 -20.24 16.38
CA GLN A 28 -5.65 -18.97 15.82
C GLN A 28 -4.82 -18.51 14.60
N THR A 29 -3.55 -18.88 14.53
CA THR A 29 -2.64 -18.59 13.42
C THR A 29 -2.94 -19.39 12.15
N GLY A 30 -3.54 -20.59 12.28
CA GLY A 30 -3.86 -21.45 11.14
C GLY A 30 -4.99 -20.90 10.25
N TRP A 31 -6.10 -20.47 10.87
CA TRP A 31 -7.25 -19.92 10.15
C TRP A 31 -6.94 -18.60 9.44
N ILE A 32 -6.16 -17.73 10.08
CA ILE A 32 -5.71 -16.47 9.47
C ILE A 32 -4.85 -16.76 8.24
N ARG A 33 -3.89 -17.70 8.34
CA ARG A 33 -3.06 -18.12 7.21
C ARG A 33 -3.89 -18.69 6.05
N PHE A 34 -4.90 -19.51 6.37
CA PHE A 34 -5.79 -20.11 5.38
C PHE A 34 -6.67 -19.06 4.67
N LEU A 35 -7.26 -18.12 5.41
CA LEU A 35 -8.05 -17.03 4.82
C LEU A 35 -7.17 -16.16 3.92
N LEU A 36 -5.95 -15.88 4.33
CA LEU A 36 -5.01 -15.07 3.56
C LEU A 36 -4.55 -15.76 2.27
N THR A 37 -4.26 -17.05 2.30
CA THR A 37 -3.92 -17.81 1.08
C THR A 37 -5.11 -17.92 0.14
N LEU A 38 -6.33 -18.07 0.68
CA LEU A 38 -7.56 -18.08 -0.11
C LEU A 38 -7.81 -16.73 -0.81
N ILE A 39 -7.62 -15.61 -0.09
CA ILE A 39 -7.70 -14.27 -0.67
C ILE A 39 -6.67 -14.08 -1.79
N ILE A 40 -5.42 -14.52 -1.58
CA ILE A 40 -4.38 -14.46 -2.63
C ILE A 40 -4.81 -15.27 -3.86
N LEU A 41 -5.30 -16.49 -3.66
CA LEU A 41 -5.75 -17.36 -4.76
C LEU A 41 -6.91 -16.76 -5.53
N ILE A 42 -7.87 -16.13 -4.84
CA ILE A 42 -8.98 -15.42 -5.49
C ILE A 42 -8.46 -14.23 -6.31
N ILE A 43 -7.58 -13.40 -5.74
CA ILE A 43 -6.99 -12.26 -6.45
C ILE A 43 -6.21 -12.74 -7.68
N TRP A 44 -5.40 -13.78 -7.53
CA TRP A 44 -4.65 -14.37 -8.62
C TRP A 44 -5.57 -14.91 -9.71
N PHE A 45 -6.63 -15.64 -9.34
CA PHE A 45 -7.62 -16.18 -10.26
C PHE A 45 -8.35 -15.07 -11.03
N VAL A 46 -8.79 -14.02 -10.35
CA VAL A 46 -9.44 -12.85 -10.97
C VAL A 46 -8.47 -12.13 -11.91
N CYS A 47 -7.21 -11.94 -11.51
CA CYS A 47 -6.19 -11.32 -12.35
C CYS A 47 -5.82 -12.17 -13.57
N ALA A 48 -5.80 -13.50 -13.44
CA ALA A 48 -5.54 -14.44 -14.52
C ALA A 48 -6.70 -14.48 -15.53
N SER A 49 -7.94 -14.51 -15.04
CA SER A 49 -9.16 -14.56 -15.86
C SER A 49 -9.38 -13.26 -16.66
N ARG A 50 -8.92 -12.11 -16.15
CA ARG A 50 -9.11 -10.80 -16.79
C ARG A 50 -7.94 -10.34 -17.68
N ARG A 51 -6.96 -11.22 -17.96
CA ARG A 51 -5.80 -10.88 -18.83
C ARG A 51 -6.17 -10.43 -20.25
N LYS A 52 -7.31 -10.90 -20.77
CA LYS A 52 -7.82 -10.58 -22.12
C LYS A 52 -8.89 -9.48 -22.15
N LYS A 53 -9.11 -8.76 -21.05
CA LYS A 53 -10.12 -7.70 -20.95
C LYS A 53 -9.46 -6.31 -20.93
N GLU A 54 -10.26 -5.28 -21.19
CA GLU A 54 -9.85 -3.88 -21.34
C GLU A 54 -8.97 -3.36 -20.19
N ILE A 55 -9.19 -3.88 -18.97
CA ILE A 55 -8.33 -3.64 -17.81
C ILE A 55 -7.54 -4.92 -17.56
N GLY A 56 -6.26 -4.90 -17.94
CA GLY A 56 -5.37 -6.05 -17.78
C GLY A 56 -5.18 -6.44 -16.31
N GLY A 57 -4.82 -7.71 -16.06
CA GLY A 57 -4.74 -8.28 -14.71
C GLY A 57 -3.84 -7.51 -13.74
N TRP A 58 -2.70 -6.98 -14.18
CA TRP A 58 -1.79 -6.22 -13.31
C TRP A 58 -2.34 -4.83 -12.94
N LEU A 59 -3.04 -4.18 -13.88
CA LEU A 59 -3.72 -2.92 -13.60
C LEU A 59 -4.93 -3.13 -12.69
N LEU A 60 -5.64 -4.25 -12.84
CA LEU A 60 -6.71 -4.64 -11.94
C LEU A 60 -6.18 -4.96 -10.53
N TYR A 61 -5.03 -5.62 -10.43
CA TYR A 61 -4.34 -5.87 -9.16
C TYR A 61 -3.99 -4.57 -8.43
N TYR A 62 -3.49 -3.56 -9.16
CA TYR A 62 -3.25 -2.22 -8.61
C TYR A 62 -4.48 -1.65 -7.91
N TYR A 63 -5.63 -1.66 -8.60
CA TYR A 63 -6.88 -1.14 -8.05
C TYR A 63 -7.38 -1.95 -6.85
N ILE A 64 -7.37 -3.29 -6.94
CA ILE A 64 -7.76 -4.15 -5.81
C ILE A 64 -6.92 -3.84 -4.57
N ARG A 65 -5.59 -3.80 -4.72
CA ARG A 65 -4.67 -3.48 -3.64
C ARG A 65 -4.95 -2.08 -3.05
N LEU A 66 -5.25 -1.11 -3.91
CA LEU A 66 -5.58 0.25 -3.50
C LEU A 66 -6.89 0.30 -2.69
N TYR A 67 -7.94 -0.42 -3.08
CA TYR A 67 -9.18 -0.46 -2.29
C TYR A 67 -9.06 -1.25 -0.99
N ILE A 68 -8.37 -2.40 -0.99
CA ILE A 68 -8.09 -3.18 0.22
C ILE A 68 -7.26 -2.33 1.20
N GLY A 69 -6.25 -1.62 0.70
CA GLY A 69 -5.44 -0.72 1.51
C GLY A 69 -6.29 0.39 2.15
N ALA A 70 -7.27 0.94 1.44
CA ALA A 70 -8.16 1.97 1.99
C ALA A 70 -8.99 1.45 3.16
N ILE A 71 -9.49 0.22 3.07
CA ILE A 71 -10.20 -0.44 4.17
C ILE A 71 -9.27 -0.63 5.37
N ILE A 72 -8.04 -1.10 5.14
CA ILE A 72 -7.05 -1.30 6.20
C ILE A 72 -6.70 0.03 6.89
N VAL A 73 -6.49 1.10 6.12
CA VAL A 73 -6.21 2.44 6.66
C VAL A 73 -7.34 2.91 7.57
N ILE A 74 -8.59 2.76 7.14
CA ILE A 74 -9.77 3.11 7.95
C ILE A 74 -9.78 2.29 9.26
N LEU A 75 -9.57 0.98 9.18
CA LEU A 75 -9.55 0.11 10.35
C LEU A 75 -8.42 0.50 11.33
N VAL A 76 -7.25 0.85 10.83
CA VAL A 76 -6.12 1.30 11.66
C VAL A 76 -6.40 2.65 12.31
N ILE A 77 -6.99 3.60 11.58
CA ILE A 77 -7.38 4.90 12.14
C ILE A 77 -8.41 4.72 13.27
N VAL A 78 -9.42 3.88 13.05
CA VAL A 78 -10.45 3.59 14.07
C VAL A 78 -9.84 2.88 15.28
N GLY A 79 -8.99 1.88 15.05
CA GLY A 79 -8.36 1.10 16.12
C GLY A 79 -7.29 1.86 16.90
N ARG A 80 -6.77 2.98 16.37
CA ARG A 80 -5.75 3.83 17.02
C ARG A 80 -6.20 5.27 17.21
N ARG A 81 -7.51 5.51 17.26
CA ARG A 81 -8.10 6.85 17.36
C ARG A 81 -7.46 7.70 18.46
N ASP A 82 -7.23 7.10 19.62
CA ASP A 82 -6.72 7.81 20.80
C ASP A 82 -5.29 8.34 20.56
N SER A 83 -4.47 7.63 19.78
CA SER A 83 -3.12 8.05 19.42
C SER A 83 -3.07 9.31 18.53
N TYR A 84 -4.18 9.67 17.87
CA TYR A 84 -4.26 10.88 17.04
C TYR A 84 -4.66 12.13 17.84
N LEU A 85 -5.19 11.95 19.06
CA LEU A 85 -5.56 13.05 19.95
C LEU A 85 -4.32 13.52 20.74
N SER A 86 -4.20 14.82 20.95
CA SER A 86 -3.10 15.40 21.75
C SER A 86 -3.10 14.89 23.20
N GLU A 87 -4.27 14.46 23.71
CA GLU A 87 -4.44 13.88 25.04
C GLU A 87 -3.61 12.61 25.27
N ALA A 88 -3.34 11.82 24.21
CA ALA A 88 -2.49 10.63 24.34
C ALA A 88 -1.00 10.97 24.49
N TRP A 89 -0.59 12.22 24.24
CA TRP A 89 0.80 12.66 24.21
C TRP A 89 1.15 13.61 25.37
N ILE A 90 0.33 13.65 26.43
CA ILE A 90 0.55 14.52 27.60
C ILE A 90 1.93 14.31 28.24
N ASN A 91 2.43 13.08 28.26
CA ASN A 91 3.73 12.74 28.84
C ASN A 91 4.91 13.07 27.91
N THR A 92 4.66 13.28 26.62
CA THR A 92 5.68 13.54 25.58
C THR A 92 5.15 14.52 24.52
N PRO A 93 4.75 15.74 24.89
CA PRO A 93 4.07 16.68 24.00
C PRO A 93 4.93 17.09 22.80
N ASP A 94 6.26 17.12 22.99
CA ASP A 94 7.23 17.51 21.97
C ASP A 94 7.30 16.52 20.79
N LEU A 95 6.86 15.27 20.98
CA LEU A 95 6.86 14.23 19.95
C LEU A 95 5.61 14.25 19.07
N TYR A 96 4.52 14.87 19.53
CA TYR A 96 3.24 14.89 18.80
C TYR A 96 3.32 15.56 17.42
N PRO A 97 3.99 16.72 17.23
CA PRO A 97 4.16 17.31 15.92
C PRO A 97 4.95 16.41 14.96
N PHE A 98 5.97 15.69 15.45
CA PHE A 98 6.74 14.75 14.65
C PHE A 98 5.90 13.54 14.24
N PHE A 99 5.07 13.02 15.14
CA PHE A 99 4.11 11.96 14.82
C PHE A 99 3.12 12.37 13.71
N LEU A 100 2.58 13.59 13.78
CA LEU A 100 1.71 14.12 12.73
C LEU A 100 2.48 14.30 11.41
N LEU A 101 3.72 14.78 11.48
CA LEU A 101 4.56 15.00 10.30
C LEU A 101 4.95 13.69 9.59
N THR A 102 5.08 12.58 10.32
CA THR A 102 5.32 11.27 9.70
C THR A 102 4.06 10.60 9.16
N THR A 103 2.88 10.90 9.74
CA THR A 103 1.63 10.18 9.44
C THR A 103 0.73 10.91 8.44
N VAL A 104 0.51 12.22 8.63
CA VAL A 104 -0.46 13.02 7.85
C VAL A 104 -0.08 13.14 6.37
N PRO A 105 1.18 13.44 5.99
CA PRO A 105 1.55 13.54 4.58
C PRO A 105 1.34 12.23 3.83
N GLY A 106 1.67 11.09 4.44
CA GLY A 106 1.43 9.77 3.85
C GLY A 106 -0.05 9.48 3.61
N LEU A 107 -0.92 9.83 4.57
CA LEU A 107 -2.37 9.71 4.42
C LEU A 107 -2.92 10.61 3.29
N LEU A 108 -2.46 11.86 3.21
CA LEU A 108 -2.88 12.79 2.17
C LEU A 108 -2.47 12.30 0.78
N LEU A 109 -1.22 11.82 0.63
CA LEU A 109 -0.73 11.26 -0.62
C LEU A 109 -1.48 9.98 -0.99
N TYR A 110 -1.84 9.15 -0.02
CA TYR A 110 -2.66 7.96 -0.25
C TYR A 110 -4.08 8.32 -0.72
N CYS A 111 -4.73 9.30 -0.08
CA CYS A 111 -6.03 9.82 -0.54
C CYS A 111 -5.93 10.40 -1.97
N ALA A 112 -4.87 11.15 -2.26
CA ALA A 112 -4.62 11.69 -3.60
C ALA A 112 -4.42 10.55 -4.62
N GLU A 113 -3.70 9.49 -4.25
CA GLU A 113 -3.52 8.28 -5.06
C GLU A 113 -4.88 7.66 -5.40
N ILE A 114 -5.76 7.47 -4.42
CA ILE A 114 -7.12 6.92 -4.63
C ILE A 114 -7.92 7.78 -5.61
N VAL A 115 -7.96 9.10 -5.40
CA VAL A 115 -8.74 10.02 -6.24
C VAL A 115 -8.22 10.02 -7.67
N VAL A 116 -6.91 10.11 -7.86
CA VAL A 116 -6.29 10.14 -9.20
C VAL A 116 -6.44 8.78 -9.88
N ALA A 117 -6.28 7.67 -9.15
CA ALA A 117 -6.51 6.33 -9.66
C ALA A 117 -7.97 6.15 -10.11
N GLU A 118 -8.95 6.59 -9.32
CA GLU A 118 -10.36 6.51 -9.69
C GLU A 118 -10.70 7.38 -10.90
N LYS A 119 -10.13 8.60 -10.97
CA LYS A 119 -10.25 9.46 -12.15
C LYS A 119 -9.61 8.82 -13.39
N LEU A 120 -8.44 8.21 -13.25
CA LEU A 120 -7.76 7.48 -14.34
C LEU A 120 -8.61 6.29 -14.80
N ARG A 121 -9.23 5.55 -13.88
CA ARG A 121 -10.11 4.41 -14.17
C ARG A 121 -11.37 4.83 -14.95
N ARG A 122 -12.03 5.91 -14.52
CA ARG A 122 -13.29 6.40 -15.13
C ARG A 122 -13.05 7.13 -16.44
N SER A 123 -12.14 8.10 -16.46
CA SER A 123 -11.89 8.95 -17.63
C SER A 123 -11.04 8.26 -18.70
N ARG A 124 -10.25 7.26 -18.31
CA ARG A 124 -9.21 6.62 -19.16
C ARG A 124 -8.26 7.64 -19.81
N ASN A 125 -8.13 8.83 -19.22
CA ASN A 125 -7.30 9.88 -19.77
C ASN A 125 -5.84 9.71 -19.32
N TYR A 126 -4.94 9.60 -20.30
CA TYR A 126 -3.50 9.49 -20.06
C TYR A 126 -2.91 10.65 -19.24
N ALA A 127 -3.56 11.83 -19.21
CA ALA A 127 -3.13 12.97 -18.41
C ALA A 127 -3.04 12.67 -16.90
N TYR A 128 -3.79 11.69 -16.39
CA TYR A 128 -3.73 11.28 -14.98
C TYR A 128 -2.56 10.35 -14.67
N VAL A 129 -1.95 9.72 -15.68
CA VAL A 129 -0.78 8.83 -15.50
C VAL A 129 0.45 9.56 -14.95
N PRO A 130 0.90 10.72 -15.51
CA PRO A 130 2.02 11.45 -14.93
C PRO A 130 1.73 11.95 -13.50
N ILE A 131 0.50 12.41 -13.23
CA ILE A 131 0.09 12.84 -11.89
C ILE A 131 0.21 11.67 -10.89
N LEU A 132 -0.26 10.48 -11.27
CA LEU A 132 -0.14 9.28 -10.45
C LEU A 132 1.33 8.91 -10.16
N ARG A 133 2.21 9.05 -11.16
CA ARG A 133 3.66 8.82 -10.97
C ARG A 133 4.27 9.80 -9.99
N TYR A 134 3.91 11.08 -10.05
CA TYR A 134 4.38 12.09 -9.09
C TYR A 134 3.91 11.78 -7.67
N ILE A 135 2.65 11.34 -7.49
CA ILE A 135 2.12 10.93 -6.19
C ILE A 135 2.89 9.72 -5.63
N LEU A 136 3.14 8.71 -6.46
CA LEU A 136 3.93 7.54 -6.04
C LEU A 136 5.37 7.92 -5.67
N PHE A 137 5.99 8.86 -6.40
CA PHE A 137 7.32 9.35 -6.06
C PHE A 137 7.32 10.17 -4.76
N ALA A 138 6.34 11.04 -4.59
CA ALA A 138 6.14 11.80 -3.36
C ALA A 138 5.90 10.88 -2.16
N ASN A 139 5.21 9.74 -2.34
CA ASN A 139 5.08 8.72 -1.32
C ASN A 139 6.43 8.14 -0.88
N ILE A 140 7.34 7.84 -1.82
CA ILE A 140 8.70 7.36 -1.47
C ILE A 140 9.44 8.42 -0.65
N VAL A 141 9.41 9.67 -1.11
CA VAL A 141 10.10 10.78 -0.41
C VAL A 141 9.51 10.98 0.99
N SER A 142 8.18 10.98 1.12
CA SER A 142 7.48 11.10 2.40
C SER A 142 7.85 9.96 3.34
N SER A 143 7.89 8.72 2.86
CA SER A 143 8.28 7.56 3.68
C SER A 143 9.74 7.65 4.13
N LEU A 144 10.66 8.14 3.28
CA LEU A 144 12.06 8.34 3.67
C LEU A 144 12.21 9.40 4.78
N ILE A 145 11.50 10.52 4.66
CA ILE A 145 11.46 11.55 5.70
C ILE A 145 10.89 10.97 7.00
N ALA A 146 9.81 10.19 6.91
CA ALA A 146 9.20 9.55 8.08
C ALA A 146 10.15 8.54 8.76
N ILE A 147 10.94 7.78 8.00
CA ILE A 147 11.97 6.89 8.56
C ILE A 147 13.03 7.71 9.29
N ALA A 148 13.55 8.78 8.69
CA ALA A 148 14.58 9.62 9.29
C ALA A 148 14.11 10.30 10.60
N ILE A 149 12.85 10.76 10.64
CA ILE A 149 12.24 11.32 11.86
C ILE A 149 12.07 10.23 12.92
N ASN A 150 11.55 9.06 12.54
CA ASN A 150 11.34 7.98 13.49
C ASN A 150 12.66 7.47 14.10
N ASP A 151 13.70 7.32 13.29
CA ASP A 151 15.02 6.88 13.76
C ASP A 151 15.63 7.88 14.76
N LYS A 152 15.46 9.18 14.51
CA LYS A 152 16.06 10.24 15.33
C LYS A 152 15.28 10.58 16.60
N TYR A 153 13.95 10.54 16.57
CA TYR A 153 13.10 11.04 17.66
C TYR A 153 12.38 9.93 18.43
N PHE A 154 12.35 8.71 17.89
CA PHE A 154 11.66 7.57 18.50
C PHE A 154 12.66 6.40 18.63
N GLU A 155 13.72 6.58 19.43
CA GLU A 155 14.77 5.57 19.64
C GLU A 155 14.24 4.31 20.37
N GLY A 156 14.67 3.13 19.88
CA GLY A 156 14.79 1.94 20.71
C GLY A 156 13.57 1.02 20.87
N SER A 157 12.36 1.40 20.46
CA SER A 157 11.21 0.49 20.61
C SER A 157 10.06 0.81 19.68
N SER A 158 10.13 0.48 18.38
CA SER A 158 8.83 0.35 17.68
C SER A 158 8.78 -0.33 16.32
N PRO A 159 7.68 -1.05 16.04
CA PRO A 159 7.22 -1.43 14.70
C PRO A 159 7.09 -0.27 13.68
N GLY A 160 7.39 0.99 14.01
CA GLY A 160 7.33 2.12 13.08
C GLY A 160 8.35 2.03 11.92
N PHE A 161 9.56 1.51 12.17
CA PHE A 161 10.58 1.32 11.13
C PHE A 161 10.14 0.28 10.09
N SER A 162 9.64 -0.88 10.54
CA SER A 162 9.13 -1.94 9.65
C SER A 162 7.87 -1.49 8.90
N THR A 163 6.98 -0.74 9.54
CA THR A 163 5.76 -0.22 8.92
C THR A 163 6.09 0.79 7.81
N ASN A 164 7.03 1.70 8.04
CA ASN A 164 7.44 2.68 7.03
C ASN A 164 8.15 2.02 5.83
N ILE A 165 9.01 1.02 6.07
CA ILE A 165 9.64 0.26 4.98
C ILE A 165 8.58 -0.48 4.14
N MET A 166 7.59 -1.11 4.78
CA MET A 166 6.50 -1.79 4.08
C MET A 166 5.71 -0.85 3.16
N THR A 167 5.55 0.42 3.54
CA THR A 167 4.83 1.40 2.72
C THR A 167 5.57 1.78 1.43
N MET A 168 6.91 1.66 1.40
CA MET A 168 7.74 2.00 0.23
C MET A 168 7.76 0.93 -0.85
N ILE A 169 7.59 -0.34 -0.48
CA ILE A 169 7.65 -1.49 -1.41
C ILE A 169 6.68 -1.29 -2.58
N TRP A 170 5.48 -0.80 -2.29
CA TRP A 170 4.44 -0.64 -3.28
C TRP A 170 4.74 0.47 -4.30
N PRO A 171 5.03 1.72 -3.91
CA PRO A 171 5.51 2.73 -4.85
C PRO A 171 6.67 2.27 -5.72
N ILE A 172 7.64 1.55 -5.16
CA ILE A 172 8.81 1.03 -5.88
C ILE A 172 8.40 0.05 -6.99
N ILE A 173 7.37 -0.78 -6.76
CA ILE A 173 6.85 -1.71 -7.78
C ILE A 173 6.02 -0.97 -8.83
N TRP A 174 5.18 -0.02 -8.41
CA TRP A 174 4.20 0.62 -9.28
C TRP A 174 4.79 1.71 -10.18
N ILE A 175 5.81 2.44 -9.73
CA ILE A 175 6.48 3.47 -10.54
C ILE A 175 7.03 2.87 -11.85
N PRO A 176 7.88 1.83 -11.85
CA PRO A 176 8.35 1.20 -13.08
C PRO A 176 7.20 0.65 -13.93
N TYR A 177 6.17 0.08 -13.30
CA TYR A 177 5.01 -0.40 -14.03
C TYR A 177 4.32 0.72 -14.82
N PHE A 178 4.03 1.86 -14.19
CA PHE A 178 3.39 2.99 -14.86
C PHE A 178 4.29 3.67 -15.90
N TYR A 179 5.62 3.56 -15.81
CA TYR A 179 6.57 4.07 -16.81
C TYR A 179 6.74 3.16 -18.03
N PHE A 180 6.96 1.86 -17.80
CA PHE A 180 7.42 0.92 -18.83
C PHE A 180 6.31 0.03 -19.41
N SER A 181 5.18 -0.12 -18.72
CA SER A 181 4.14 -1.04 -19.17
C SER A 181 3.55 -0.64 -20.53
N LYS A 182 3.79 -1.50 -21.54
CA LYS A 182 3.15 -1.42 -22.86
C LYS A 182 1.62 -1.44 -22.74
N ARG A 183 1.08 -2.19 -21.77
CA ARG A 183 -0.37 -2.26 -21.50
C ARG A 183 -0.93 -0.94 -20.98
N VAL A 184 -0.25 -0.25 -20.07
CA VAL A 184 -0.68 1.09 -19.60
C VAL A 184 -0.73 2.08 -20.77
N LYS A 185 0.28 2.05 -21.64
CA LYS A 185 0.31 2.88 -22.86
C LYS A 185 -0.78 2.49 -23.85
N SER A 186 -0.98 1.19 -24.12
CA SER A 186 -2.04 0.69 -25.01
C SER A 186 -3.44 1.07 -24.50
N VAL A 187 -3.71 0.90 -23.21
CA VAL A 187 -5.04 1.19 -22.62
C VAL A 187 -5.34 2.68 -22.53
N PHE A 188 -4.39 3.49 -22.05
CA PHE A 188 -4.65 4.90 -21.74
C PHE A 188 -4.19 5.88 -22.82
N LYS A 189 -3.10 5.58 -23.53
CA LYS A 189 -2.53 6.48 -24.55
C LYS A 189 -3.10 6.18 -25.93
N ASN A 190 -3.00 4.93 -26.36
CA ASN A 190 -3.35 4.58 -27.75
C ASN A 190 -4.82 4.17 -27.90
N ARG A 191 -5.42 3.59 -26.84
CA ARG A 191 -6.78 3.00 -26.84
C ARG A 191 -6.90 1.74 -27.70
N ASP A 192 -5.80 0.99 -27.84
CA ASP A 192 -5.69 -0.20 -28.71
C ASP A 192 -5.72 -1.50 -27.90
N TRP A 193 -6.70 -1.70 -27.02
CA TRP A 193 -6.65 -2.80 -26.04
C TRP A 193 -6.91 -4.21 -26.64
N LEU A 194 -7.24 -4.31 -27.93
CA LEU A 194 -7.52 -5.57 -28.64
C LEU A 194 -6.32 -6.12 -29.44
N SER A 195 -5.25 -5.35 -29.64
CA SER A 195 -4.15 -5.71 -30.55
C SER A 195 -2.92 -6.33 -29.87
N GLY A 196 -3.00 -6.71 -28.59
CA GLY A 196 -1.84 -7.23 -27.83
C GLY A 196 -2.15 -8.32 -26.84
#